data_AF-A0A4Q1V660-F1
#
_entry.id   AF-A0A4Q1V660-F1
#
_cell.length_a   1.000
_cell.length_b   1.000
_cell.length_c   1.000
_cell.angle_alpha   90.00
_cell.angle_beta   90.00
_cell.angle_gamma   90.00
#
_symmetry.space_group_name_H-M   'P 1'
#
loop_
_entity.id
_entity.type
_entity.pdbx_description
1 polymer ?
#
loop_
_entity_poly.entity_id
_entity_poly.type
_entity_poly.pdbx_seq_one_letter_code
_entity_poly.pdbx_strand_id
1 'polypeptide(L)'
;MNATSIDWERTARPQADGYDTAVALGLIETESTPWRPLPPQRSPVNGAPTVAEGRVVLRIEDPLLPAPRFVPDTQAITAMEQALHYVHRWPLAAKQWPDIVHTIQCYHDTEQPTEGPGRLGSASHSVDARFGVIGLTVNCPLATAQAIVHEMAHHKLRAFGVANENAIRIISNPQDELYASPIVVDRPRPMTAVLHAQYSFIHVTQLDVHMLEQEEDPQVRSDIRTLLARNASRMEKGFETLRQHARTDAAGREFLGAFYAWCSDVLAASRKLLATEHA
;
A
#
# COMPACT_ATOMS: atom_id res chain seq x y z
N MET A 1 1.96 12.90 19.76
CA MET A 1 3.41 12.63 19.58
C MET A 1 4.03 13.90 18.99
N ASN A 2 5.22 14.37 19.39
CA ASN A 2 5.79 15.60 18.81
C ASN A 2 6.63 15.26 17.57
N ALA A 3 6.31 15.85 16.42
CA ALA A 3 7.00 15.60 15.14
C ALA A 3 8.52 15.81 15.19
N THR A 4 9.02 16.68 16.08
CA THR A 4 10.46 16.94 16.27
C THR A 4 11.22 15.84 17.01
N SER A 5 10.51 14.85 17.58
CA SER A 5 11.07 13.70 18.29
C SER A 5 10.97 12.38 17.52
N ILE A 6 10.42 12.42 16.30
CA ILE A 6 10.24 11.23 15.46
C ILE A 6 11.57 10.90 14.79
N ASP A 7 11.95 9.63 14.87
CA ASP A 7 13.02 9.05 14.07
C ASP A 7 12.46 8.73 12.67
N TRP A 8 12.60 9.66 11.74
CA TRP A 8 12.03 9.56 10.40
C TRP A 8 12.72 8.51 9.53
N GLU A 9 13.95 8.13 9.86
CA GLU A 9 14.65 7.03 9.21
C GLU A 9 13.90 5.71 9.43
N ARG A 10 13.44 5.48 10.66
CA ARG A 10 12.70 4.27 11.05
C ARG A 10 11.28 4.22 10.50
N THR A 11 10.69 5.33 10.07
CA THR A 11 9.34 5.33 9.49
C THR A 11 9.32 5.00 7.99
N ALA A 12 10.48 4.97 7.34
CA ALA A 12 10.62 4.71 5.91
C ALA A 12 10.27 3.28 5.45
N ARG A 13 10.24 2.31 6.38
CA ARG A 13 9.90 0.90 6.12
C ARG A 13 9.24 0.25 7.34
N PRO A 14 8.48 -0.85 7.16
CA PRO A 14 7.92 -1.61 8.28
C PRO A 14 8.98 -2.09 9.28
N GLN A 15 8.78 -1.79 10.57
CA GLN A 15 9.68 -2.17 11.65
C GLN A 15 9.16 -3.40 12.42
N ALA A 16 10.07 -4.24 12.94
CA ALA A 16 9.69 -5.43 13.72
C ALA A 16 8.95 -5.10 15.02
N ASP A 17 9.35 -4.01 15.68
CA ASP A 17 8.71 -3.48 16.88
C ASP A 17 7.46 -2.64 16.58
N GLY A 18 7.15 -2.41 15.30
CA GLY A 18 5.98 -1.64 14.86
C GLY A 18 6.13 -0.13 15.05
N TYR A 19 7.35 0.39 15.27
CA TYR A 19 7.60 1.82 15.49
C TYR A 19 6.96 2.71 14.41
N ASP A 20 7.11 2.37 13.14
CA ASP A 20 6.58 3.13 12.01
C ASP A 20 5.03 3.22 12.03
N THR A 21 4.37 2.13 12.39
CA THR A 21 2.91 2.09 12.57
C THR A 21 2.46 2.88 13.80
N ALA A 22 3.18 2.76 14.92
CA ALA A 22 2.89 3.53 16.12
C ALA A 22 3.04 5.05 15.90
N VAL A 23 4.04 5.46 15.11
CA VAL A 23 4.19 6.87 14.67
C VAL A 23 3.03 7.29 13.79
N ALA A 24 2.64 6.49 12.80
CA ALA A 24 1.51 6.82 11.91
C ALA A 24 0.21 7.01 12.72
N LEU A 25 -0.09 6.10 13.65
CA LEU A 25 -1.26 6.21 14.53
C LEU A 25 -1.16 7.41 15.48
N GLY A 26 0.00 7.64 16.09
CA GLY A 26 0.19 8.80 16.96
C GLY A 26 0.01 10.13 16.23
N LEU A 27 0.47 10.23 14.98
CA LEU A 27 0.29 11.42 14.14
C LEU A 27 -1.18 11.58 13.70
N ILE A 28 -1.85 10.51 13.28
CA ILE A 28 -3.24 10.59 12.83
C ILE A 28 -4.20 11.03 13.94
N GLU A 29 -3.90 10.66 15.18
CA GLU A 29 -4.70 11.00 16.37
C GLU A 29 -4.42 12.41 16.88
N THR A 30 -3.17 12.88 16.81
CA THR A 30 -2.75 14.12 17.50
C THR A 30 -2.56 15.31 16.57
N GLU A 31 -2.48 15.11 15.26
CA GLU A 31 -2.25 16.20 14.30
C GLU A 31 -3.38 16.29 13.26
N SER A 32 -4.07 17.42 13.27
CA SER A 32 -4.96 17.81 12.18
C SER A 32 -4.14 18.29 10.98
N THR A 33 -4.62 17.96 9.78
CA THR A 33 -4.11 18.52 8.52
C THR A 33 -5.22 19.32 7.84
N PRO A 34 -4.90 20.20 6.88
CA PRO A 34 -5.93 20.94 6.14
C PRO A 34 -6.97 20.03 5.45
N TRP A 35 -6.56 18.82 5.08
CA TRP A 35 -7.40 17.82 4.42
C TRP A 35 -7.99 16.76 5.36
N ARG A 36 -7.61 16.80 6.65
CA ARG A 36 -8.16 15.98 7.72
C ARG A 36 -8.24 16.81 8.99
N PRO A 37 -9.31 17.63 9.13
CA PRO A 37 -9.45 18.53 10.25
C PRO A 37 -9.84 17.82 11.55
N LEU A 38 -10.40 16.60 11.45
CA LEU A 38 -10.85 15.80 12.58
C LEU A 38 -10.08 14.48 12.64
N PRO A 39 -9.78 13.96 13.85
CA PRO A 39 -9.24 12.62 14.01
C PRO A 39 -10.15 11.57 13.35
N PRO A 40 -9.59 10.50 12.77
CA PRO A 40 -10.40 9.45 12.18
C PRO A 40 -11.22 8.72 13.23
N GLN A 41 -12.45 8.35 12.86
CA GLN A 41 -13.33 7.56 13.71
C GLN A 41 -13.37 6.12 13.22
N ARG A 42 -13.09 5.19 14.13
CA ARG A 42 -13.26 3.76 13.86
C ARG A 42 -14.71 3.36 14.12
N SER A 43 -15.39 2.91 13.07
CA SER A 43 -16.74 2.37 13.21
C SER A 43 -16.74 1.12 14.11
N PRO A 44 -17.69 0.99 15.03
CA PRO A 44 -17.82 -0.23 15.83
C PRO A 44 -18.22 -1.42 14.94
N VAL A 45 -17.78 -2.62 15.34
CA VAL A 45 -18.00 -3.87 14.60
C VAL A 45 -19.50 -4.20 14.45
N ASN A 46 -20.31 -3.98 15.49
CA ASN A 46 -21.77 -4.18 15.50
C ASN A 46 -22.25 -5.50 14.88
N GLY A 47 -21.54 -6.61 15.14
CA GLY A 47 -21.89 -7.94 14.62
C GLY A 47 -21.61 -8.14 13.12
N ALA A 48 -20.99 -7.19 12.44
CA ALA A 48 -20.55 -7.37 11.06
C ALA A 48 -19.46 -8.45 10.95
N PRO A 49 -19.31 -9.11 9.79
CA PRO A 49 -18.21 -10.04 9.56
C PRO A 49 -16.86 -9.35 9.77
N THR A 50 -15.89 -10.10 10.30
CA THR A 50 -14.56 -9.59 10.60
C THR A 50 -13.48 -10.54 10.12
N VAL A 51 -12.30 -9.98 9.87
CA VAL A 51 -11.06 -10.71 9.58
C VAL A 51 -9.95 -10.21 10.50
N ALA A 52 -8.77 -10.83 10.41
CA ALA A 52 -7.60 -10.52 11.24
C ALA A 52 -7.95 -10.56 12.73
N GLU A 53 -8.43 -11.71 13.19
CA GLU A 53 -8.75 -11.95 14.61
C GLU A 53 -9.79 -10.96 15.17
N GLY A 54 -10.79 -10.61 14.36
CA GLY A 54 -11.86 -9.71 14.78
C GLY A 54 -11.52 -8.22 14.70
N ARG A 55 -10.32 -7.87 14.23
CA ARG A 55 -9.83 -6.48 14.25
C ARG A 55 -10.32 -5.68 13.05
N VAL A 56 -10.60 -6.30 11.92
CA VAL A 56 -10.95 -5.60 10.68
C VAL A 56 -12.34 -5.99 10.24
N VAL A 57 -13.20 -5.00 10.09
CA VAL A 57 -14.60 -5.19 9.71
C VAL A 57 -14.73 -5.28 8.20
N LEU A 58 -15.49 -6.25 7.70
CA LEU A 58 -15.93 -6.31 6.31
C LEU A 58 -17.32 -5.69 6.22
N ARG A 59 -17.41 -4.49 5.63
CA ARG A 59 -18.69 -3.78 5.50
C ARG A 59 -18.64 -2.77 4.36
N ILE A 60 -19.78 -2.53 3.73
CA ILE A 60 -19.97 -1.54 2.69
C ILE A 60 -20.78 -0.38 3.26
N GLU A 61 -20.15 0.79 3.41
CA GLU A 61 -20.77 2.03 3.86
C GLU A 61 -20.13 3.17 3.07
N ASP A 62 -20.91 3.97 2.34
CA ASP A 62 -20.36 5.01 1.44
C ASP A 62 -19.32 4.40 0.47
N PRO A 63 -19.76 3.78 -0.65
CA PRO A 63 -18.89 2.96 -1.49
C PRO A 63 -17.65 3.71 -2.01
N LEU A 64 -16.47 3.15 -1.77
CA LEU A 64 -15.20 3.72 -2.25
C LEU A 64 -14.95 3.46 -3.75
N LEU A 65 -15.47 2.36 -4.29
CA LEU A 65 -15.34 2.00 -5.69
C LEU A 65 -16.66 2.24 -6.45
N PRO A 66 -16.61 2.83 -7.67
CA PRO A 66 -17.82 3.24 -8.38
C PRO A 66 -18.57 2.09 -9.08
N ALA A 67 -19.88 2.09 -8.94
CA ALA A 67 -20.80 1.28 -9.75
C ALA A 67 -20.84 1.78 -11.23
N PRO A 68 -21.30 0.96 -12.19
CA PRO A 68 -21.77 -0.43 -12.04
C PRO A 68 -20.66 -1.48 -12.09
N ARG A 69 -19.43 -1.08 -12.43
CA ARG A 69 -18.31 -2.01 -12.60
C ARG A 69 -17.99 -2.79 -11.32
N PHE A 70 -17.90 -2.09 -10.19
CA PHE A 70 -17.57 -2.68 -8.90
C PHE A 70 -18.84 -3.00 -8.10
N VAL A 71 -19.16 -4.28 -8.00
CA VAL A 71 -20.35 -4.76 -7.31
C VAL A 71 -19.96 -5.18 -5.89
N PRO A 72 -20.59 -4.65 -4.82
CA PRO A 72 -20.30 -5.08 -3.46
C PRO A 72 -20.43 -6.59 -3.27
N ASP A 73 -19.42 -7.22 -2.66
CA ASP A 73 -19.42 -8.65 -2.36
C ASP A 73 -19.62 -8.89 -0.85
N THR A 74 -20.84 -9.30 -0.48
CA THR A 74 -21.22 -9.58 0.91
C THR A 74 -20.78 -10.97 1.39
N GLN A 75 -20.25 -11.80 0.50
CA GLN A 75 -19.76 -13.16 0.77
C GLN A 75 -18.23 -13.27 0.64
N ALA A 76 -17.54 -12.13 0.59
CA ALA A 76 -16.09 -12.04 0.37
C ALA A 76 -15.21 -12.66 1.47
N ILE A 77 -15.78 -13.20 2.56
CA ILE A 77 -15.00 -13.72 3.70
C ILE A 77 -13.98 -14.79 3.28
N THR A 78 -14.40 -15.75 2.45
CA THR A 78 -13.52 -16.83 1.95
C THR A 78 -12.40 -16.29 1.08
N ALA A 79 -12.70 -15.34 0.18
CA ALA A 79 -11.70 -14.71 -0.68
C ALA A 79 -10.69 -13.89 0.15
N MET A 80 -11.18 -13.21 1.19
CA MET A 80 -10.33 -12.49 2.14
C MET A 80 -9.43 -13.44 2.93
N GLU A 81 -9.92 -14.56 3.43
CA GLU A 81 -9.10 -15.55 4.14
C GLU A 81 -7.95 -16.07 3.24
N GLN A 82 -8.23 -16.34 1.98
CA GLN A 82 -7.21 -16.72 0.99
C GLN A 82 -6.19 -15.59 0.75
N ALA A 83 -6.64 -14.35 0.63
CA ALA A 83 -5.74 -13.20 0.49
C ALA A 83 -4.86 -13.03 1.74
N LEU A 84 -5.44 -13.21 2.93
CA LEU A 84 -4.71 -13.10 4.19
C LEU A 84 -3.66 -14.18 4.33
N HIS A 85 -3.89 -15.41 3.86
CA HIS A 85 -2.84 -16.43 3.79
C HIS A 85 -1.57 -15.90 3.13
N TYR A 86 -1.70 -15.15 2.02
CA TYR A 86 -0.56 -14.53 1.34
C TYR A 86 0.04 -13.35 2.09
N VAL A 87 -0.77 -12.49 2.71
CA VAL A 87 -0.27 -11.40 3.56
C VAL A 87 0.60 -11.94 4.72
N HIS A 88 0.23 -13.08 5.30
CA HIS A 88 0.98 -13.72 6.40
C HIS A 88 2.39 -14.17 6.01
N ARG A 89 2.70 -14.31 4.72
CA ARG A 89 4.06 -14.61 4.24
C ARG A 89 5.04 -13.48 4.51
N TRP A 90 4.56 -12.25 4.74
CA TRP A 90 5.37 -11.14 5.22
C TRP A 90 4.99 -10.78 6.66
N PRO A 91 5.67 -11.36 7.68
CA PRO A 91 5.27 -11.21 9.08
C PRO A 91 5.15 -9.77 9.57
N LEU A 92 6.00 -8.87 9.07
CA LEU A 92 5.96 -7.45 9.44
C LEU A 92 4.67 -6.78 8.96
N ALA A 93 4.30 -6.97 7.69
CA ALA A 93 3.04 -6.43 7.18
C ALA A 93 1.85 -7.10 7.86
N ALA A 94 1.86 -8.44 7.98
CA ALA A 94 0.80 -9.22 8.63
C ALA A 94 0.46 -8.71 10.03
N LYS A 95 1.48 -8.39 10.84
CA LYS A 95 1.32 -7.83 12.18
C LYS A 95 0.73 -6.43 12.18
N GLN A 96 1.16 -5.57 11.26
CA GLN A 96 0.91 -4.12 11.32
C GLN A 96 -0.32 -3.66 10.55
N TRP A 97 -0.67 -4.30 9.44
CA TRP A 97 -1.79 -3.82 8.61
C TRP A 97 -3.13 -3.73 9.36
N PRO A 98 -3.49 -4.63 10.31
CA PRO A 98 -4.74 -4.53 11.07
C PRO A 98 -4.72 -3.44 12.15
N ASP A 99 -3.57 -2.82 12.43
CA ASP A 99 -3.47 -1.62 13.29
C ASP A 99 -3.91 -0.36 12.52
N ILE A 100 -3.61 -0.31 11.22
CA ILE A 100 -3.91 0.83 10.35
C ILE A 100 -5.28 0.69 9.69
N VAL A 101 -5.55 -0.46 9.06
CA VAL A 101 -6.79 -0.72 8.33
C VAL A 101 -7.78 -1.37 9.29
N HIS A 102 -8.92 -0.71 9.52
CA HIS A 102 -9.98 -1.21 10.39
C HIS A 102 -11.27 -1.58 9.63
N THR A 103 -11.40 -1.17 8.36
CA THR A 103 -12.57 -1.48 7.54
C THR A 103 -12.17 -1.78 6.11
N ILE A 104 -12.65 -2.89 5.57
CA ILE A 104 -12.48 -3.28 4.16
C ILE A 104 -13.85 -3.36 3.50
N GLN A 105 -13.98 -2.68 2.37
CA GLN A 105 -15.10 -2.75 1.47
C GLN A 105 -14.74 -3.70 0.32
N CYS A 106 -15.34 -4.89 0.30
CA CYS A 106 -15.04 -5.91 -0.71
C CYS A 106 -15.95 -5.76 -1.92
N TYR A 107 -15.35 -5.85 -3.11
CA TYR A 107 -16.06 -5.75 -4.39
C TYR A 107 -15.69 -6.89 -5.32
N HIS A 108 -16.61 -7.22 -6.22
CA HIS A 108 -16.33 -7.96 -7.43
C HIS A 108 -16.18 -6.97 -8.60
N ASP A 109 -15.05 -7.03 -9.30
CA ASP A 109 -14.89 -6.32 -10.57
C ASP A 109 -15.53 -7.15 -11.69
N THR A 110 -16.62 -6.64 -12.26
CA THR A 110 -17.37 -7.34 -13.33
C THR A 110 -16.66 -7.30 -14.68
N GLU A 111 -15.63 -6.47 -14.83
CA GLU A 111 -14.83 -6.35 -16.06
C GLU A 111 -13.45 -7.03 -15.95
N GLN A 112 -13.09 -7.56 -14.78
CA GLN A 112 -11.80 -8.22 -14.61
C GLN A 112 -11.76 -9.55 -15.39
N PRO A 113 -10.76 -9.75 -16.27
CA PRO A 113 -10.60 -11.03 -16.97
C PRO A 113 -10.45 -12.20 -15.99
N THR A 114 -11.08 -13.33 -16.30
CA THR A 114 -10.94 -14.58 -15.52
C THR A 114 -9.67 -15.34 -15.87
N GLU A 115 -9.08 -15.07 -17.04
CA GLU A 115 -7.92 -15.76 -17.58
C GLU A 115 -6.81 -14.78 -18.02
N GLY A 116 -5.61 -15.32 -18.20
CA GLY A 116 -4.43 -14.57 -18.66
C GLY A 116 -3.90 -13.56 -17.64
N PRO A 117 -2.91 -12.72 -18.02
CA PRO A 117 -2.27 -11.79 -17.09
C PRO A 117 -3.21 -10.74 -16.50
N GLY A 118 -4.31 -10.41 -17.19
CA GLY A 118 -5.32 -9.46 -16.74
C GLY A 118 -6.06 -9.92 -15.47
N ARG A 119 -6.09 -11.23 -15.19
CA ARG A 119 -6.70 -11.76 -13.95
C ARG A 119 -5.90 -11.44 -12.70
N LEU A 120 -4.62 -11.09 -12.82
CA LEU A 120 -3.68 -10.83 -11.72
C LEU A 120 -3.69 -9.36 -11.29
N GLY A 121 -4.89 -8.85 -11.03
CA GLY A 121 -5.14 -7.45 -10.65
C GLY A 121 -6.17 -7.33 -9.54
N SER A 122 -6.10 -6.21 -8.81
CA SER A 122 -7.13 -5.77 -7.90
C SER A 122 -7.28 -4.27 -8.09
N ALA A 123 -8.51 -3.78 -8.23
CA ALA A 123 -8.78 -2.37 -8.11
C ALA A 123 -8.92 -2.05 -6.63
N SER A 124 -8.17 -1.07 -6.14
CA SER A 124 -8.23 -0.63 -4.75
C SER A 124 -8.26 0.87 -4.64
N HIS A 125 -8.83 1.35 -3.54
CA HIS A 125 -8.85 2.77 -3.23
C HIS A 125 -8.94 3.02 -1.73
N SER A 126 -8.41 4.17 -1.32
CA SER A 126 -8.57 4.74 0.00
C SER A 126 -8.50 6.26 -0.10
N VAL A 127 -9.18 6.94 0.83
CA VAL A 127 -9.21 8.41 0.89
C VAL A 127 -8.75 8.89 2.27
N ASP A 128 -8.15 10.08 2.31
CA ASP A 128 -7.56 10.62 3.54
C ASP A 128 -8.58 10.86 4.65
N ALA A 129 -9.74 11.42 4.28
CA ALA A 129 -10.85 11.70 5.19
C ALA A 129 -11.43 10.45 5.88
N ARG A 130 -11.09 9.26 5.38
CA ARG A 130 -11.53 7.95 5.91
C ARG A 130 -10.31 7.06 6.18
N PHE A 131 -9.34 7.61 6.91
CA PHE A 131 -8.15 6.86 7.33
C PHE A 131 -8.55 5.51 7.92
N GLY A 132 -7.85 4.44 7.51
CA GLY A 132 -8.12 3.07 7.94
C GLY A 132 -9.28 2.37 7.25
N VAL A 133 -9.99 3.05 6.34
CA VAL A 133 -10.96 2.42 5.44
C VAL A 133 -10.33 2.21 4.06
N ILE A 134 -10.51 1.02 3.49
CA ILE A 134 -10.06 0.70 2.14
C ILE A 134 -11.18 0.00 1.37
N GLY A 135 -11.23 0.20 0.05
CA GLY A 135 -12.07 -0.58 -0.86
C GLY A 135 -11.16 -1.37 -1.79
N LEU A 136 -11.49 -2.63 -2.07
CA LEU A 136 -10.70 -3.49 -2.94
C LEU A 136 -11.54 -4.54 -3.66
N THR A 137 -11.05 -5.03 -4.79
CA THR A 137 -11.68 -6.16 -5.49
C THR A 137 -11.09 -7.50 -5.05
N VAL A 138 -11.95 -8.52 -4.93
CA VAL A 138 -11.62 -9.85 -4.36
C VAL A 138 -11.54 -10.98 -5.39
N ASN A 139 -11.54 -10.64 -6.69
CA ASN A 139 -11.51 -11.62 -7.79
C ASN A 139 -10.24 -12.50 -7.79
N CYS A 140 -9.12 -12.04 -7.22
CA CYS A 140 -7.84 -12.75 -7.20
C CYS A 140 -7.17 -12.62 -5.83
N PRO A 141 -7.02 -13.71 -5.05
CA PRO A 141 -6.44 -13.66 -3.70
C PRO A 141 -5.03 -13.02 -3.63
N LEU A 142 -4.16 -13.31 -4.61
CA LEU A 142 -2.82 -12.70 -4.69
C LEU A 142 -2.92 -11.18 -4.82
N ALA A 143 -3.75 -10.69 -5.74
CA ALA A 143 -3.90 -9.27 -5.98
C ALA A 143 -4.63 -8.55 -4.84
N THR A 144 -5.58 -9.22 -4.19
CA THR A 144 -6.22 -8.72 -2.97
C THR A 144 -5.21 -8.58 -1.83
N ALA A 145 -4.28 -9.53 -1.67
CA ALA A 145 -3.20 -9.42 -0.69
C ALA A 145 -2.30 -8.20 -0.97
N GLN A 146 -1.94 -7.98 -2.25
CA GLN A 146 -1.22 -6.77 -2.67
C GLN A 146 -2.00 -5.49 -2.36
N ALA A 147 -3.31 -5.46 -2.62
CA ALA A 147 -4.16 -4.30 -2.34
C ALA A 147 -4.19 -3.93 -0.84
N ILE A 148 -4.24 -4.92 0.05
CA ILE A 148 -4.22 -4.68 1.51
C ILE A 148 -2.95 -3.93 1.92
N VAL A 149 -1.77 -4.42 1.52
CA VAL A 149 -0.49 -3.78 1.89
C VAL A 149 -0.27 -2.46 1.15
N HIS A 150 -0.78 -2.34 -0.07
CA HIS A 150 -0.75 -1.12 -0.88
C HIS A 150 -1.51 0.02 -0.18
N GLU A 151 -2.75 -0.23 0.22
CA GLU A 151 -3.59 0.79 0.84
C GLU A 151 -3.15 1.10 2.28
N MET A 152 -2.63 0.12 3.01
CA MET A 152 -1.96 0.37 4.30
C MET A 152 -0.80 1.37 4.12
N ALA A 153 0.03 1.19 3.09
CA ALA A 153 1.16 2.07 2.82
C ALA A 153 0.70 3.50 2.47
N HIS A 154 -0.40 3.64 1.72
CA HIS A 154 -1.00 4.95 1.47
C HIS A 154 -1.49 5.64 2.73
N HIS A 155 -2.16 4.91 3.63
CA HIS A 155 -2.57 5.46 4.92
C HIS A 155 -1.35 5.91 5.75
N LYS A 156 -0.27 5.14 5.79
CA LYS A 156 0.97 5.56 6.49
C LYS A 156 1.51 6.89 5.95
N LEU A 157 1.66 7.06 4.64
CA LEU A 157 2.14 8.33 4.07
C LEU A 157 1.22 9.52 4.41
N ARG A 158 -0.10 9.30 4.39
CA ARG A 158 -1.09 10.32 4.78
C ARG A 158 -0.97 10.72 6.24
N ALA A 159 -0.73 9.76 7.13
CA ALA A 159 -0.42 10.03 8.53
C ALA A 159 0.90 10.80 8.68
N PHE A 160 1.90 10.44 7.87
CA PHE A 160 3.16 11.16 7.75
C PHE A 160 3.02 12.49 7.00
N GLY A 161 1.82 13.03 6.82
CA GLY A 161 1.61 14.38 6.30
C GLY A 161 1.87 14.54 4.80
N VAL A 162 1.90 13.45 4.04
CA VAL A 162 1.95 13.46 2.57
C VAL A 162 0.60 13.00 2.04
N ALA A 163 -0.14 13.91 1.39
CA ALA A 163 -1.33 13.60 0.63
C ALA A 163 -0.99 13.51 -0.87
N ASN A 164 -1.94 13.04 -1.69
CA ASN A 164 -1.72 12.83 -3.12
C ASN A 164 -1.25 14.09 -3.89
N GLU A 165 -1.65 15.29 -3.44
CA GLU A 165 -1.36 16.54 -4.13
C GLU A 165 -0.70 17.60 -3.24
N ASN A 166 -0.65 17.34 -1.93
CA ASN A 166 -0.15 18.30 -0.94
C ASN A 166 0.71 17.59 0.08
N ALA A 167 1.64 18.31 0.71
CA ALA A 167 2.42 17.81 1.82
C ALA A 167 2.64 18.91 2.85
N ILE A 168 2.58 18.55 4.13
CA ILE A 168 3.00 19.42 5.24
C ILE A 168 4.38 19.03 5.78
N ARG A 169 4.94 17.92 5.30
CA ARG A 169 6.27 17.41 5.63
C ARG A 169 6.77 16.43 4.57
N ILE A 170 8.02 16.01 4.70
CA ILE A 170 8.72 15.05 3.81
C ILE A 170 8.99 15.64 2.42
N ILE A 171 7.96 16.01 1.66
CA ILE A 171 8.10 16.62 0.33
C ILE A 171 7.87 18.13 0.41
N SER A 172 8.78 18.89 -0.20
CA SER A 172 8.71 20.35 -0.29
C SER A 172 8.65 20.87 -1.74
N ASN A 173 8.49 19.98 -2.73
CA ASN A 173 8.21 20.39 -4.10
C ASN A 173 6.87 21.14 -4.17
N PRO A 174 6.77 22.23 -4.96
CA PRO A 174 5.50 22.86 -5.30
C PRO A 174 4.53 21.87 -5.97
N GLN A 175 3.23 22.03 -5.70
CA GLN A 175 2.17 21.16 -6.24
C GLN A 175 2.04 21.25 -7.77
N ASP A 176 2.35 22.42 -8.36
CA ASP A 176 2.25 22.69 -9.79
C ASP A 176 3.47 22.18 -10.59
N GLU A 177 4.51 21.71 -9.92
CA GLU A 177 5.66 21.06 -10.55
C GLU A 177 5.37 19.57 -10.75
N LEU A 178 5.25 19.16 -12.02
CA LEU A 178 4.78 17.83 -12.40
C LEU A 178 5.88 16.95 -13.00
N TYR A 179 5.78 15.66 -12.71
CA TYR A 179 6.81 14.65 -12.99
C TYR A 179 6.21 13.38 -13.58
N ALA A 180 7.03 12.59 -14.29
CA ALA A 180 6.61 11.28 -14.76
C ALA A 180 6.29 10.35 -13.58
N SER A 181 5.11 9.73 -13.58
CA SER A 181 4.73 8.73 -12.59
C SER A 181 5.08 7.32 -13.08
N PRO A 182 5.59 6.42 -12.21
CA PRO A 182 5.85 5.03 -12.59
C PRO A 182 4.59 4.21 -12.87
N ILE A 183 3.42 4.70 -12.43
CA ILE A 183 2.14 3.99 -12.51
C ILE A 183 1.19 4.69 -13.49
N VAL A 184 1.08 6.02 -13.37
CA VAL A 184 0.21 6.84 -14.22
C VAL A 184 1.06 7.43 -15.35
N VAL A 185 1.20 6.70 -16.45
CA VAL A 185 2.13 7.05 -17.53
C VAL A 185 1.54 8.01 -18.57
N ASP A 186 0.22 8.21 -18.56
CA ASP A 186 -0.52 9.04 -19.51
C ASP A 186 -0.50 10.53 -19.17
N ARG A 187 -0.14 10.88 -17.93
CA ARG A 187 -0.03 12.28 -17.49
C ARG A 187 0.99 12.47 -16.37
N PRO A 188 1.69 13.61 -16.33
CA PRO A 188 2.60 13.93 -15.25
C PRO A 188 1.83 14.23 -13.95
N ARG A 189 2.49 14.08 -12.80
CA ARG A 189 1.89 14.14 -11.45
C ARG A 189 2.79 14.94 -10.49
N PRO A 190 2.22 15.57 -9.44
CA PRO A 190 3.02 16.22 -8.41
C PRO A 190 3.95 15.21 -7.73
N MET A 191 5.07 15.69 -7.16
CA MET A 191 6.07 14.82 -6.52
C MET A 191 5.48 13.97 -5.39
N THR A 192 4.49 14.49 -4.66
CA THR A 192 3.80 13.73 -3.61
C THR A 192 3.09 12.49 -4.18
N ALA A 193 2.41 12.60 -5.32
CA ALA A 193 1.80 11.46 -6.01
C ALA A 193 2.85 10.46 -6.51
N VAL A 194 4.03 10.92 -6.96
CA VAL A 194 5.15 10.03 -7.33
C VAL A 194 5.64 9.27 -6.11
N LEU A 195 5.81 9.94 -4.97
CA LEU A 195 6.19 9.30 -3.70
C LEU A 195 5.13 8.28 -3.25
N HIS A 196 3.85 8.63 -3.30
CA HIS A 196 2.75 7.70 -2.99
C HIS A 196 2.83 6.43 -3.83
N ALA A 197 2.99 6.58 -5.14
CA ALA A 197 3.09 5.46 -6.06
C ALA A 197 4.32 4.58 -5.75
N GLN A 198 5.49 5.18 -5.53
CA GLN A 198 6.68 4.41 -5.21
C GLN A 198 6.55 3.68 -3.86
N TYR A 199 6.13 4.39 -2.81
CA TYR A 199 6.06 3.84 -1.45
C TYR A 199 5.08 2.69 -1.33
N SER A 200 3.88 2.81 -1.91
CA SER A 200 2.89 1.73 -1.85
C SER A 200 3.31 0.52 -2.69
N PHE A 201 3.90 0.72 -3.87
CA PHE A 201 4.34 -0.41 -4.69
C PHE A 201 5.65 -1.06 -4.21
N ILE A 202 6.51 -0.38 -3.46
CA ILE A 202 7.64 -1.03 -2.78
C ILE A 202 7.15 -1.98 -1.67
N HIS A 203 6.09 -1.62 -0.93
CA HIS A 203 5.43 -2.56 -0.02
C HIS A 203 4.88 -3.79 -0.76
N VAL A 204 4.20 -3.56 -1.89
CA VAL A 204 3.69 -4.65 -2.73
C VAL A 204 4.83 -5.54 -3.24
N THR A 205 5.92 -4.94 -3.73
CA THR A 205 7.07 -5.69 -4.26
C THR A 205 7.75 -6.51 -3.15
N GLN A 206 7.87 -5.97 -1.94
CA GLN A 206 8.38 -6.72 -0.78
C GLN A 206 7.46 -7.90 -0.42
N LEU A 207 6.13 -7.71 -0.47
CA LEU A 207 5.18 -8.81 -0.28
C LEU A 207 5.39 -9.88 -1.36
N ASP A 208 5.52 -9.50 -2.63
CA ASP A 208 5.75 -10.43 -3.75
C ASP A 208 7.02 -11.28 -3.58
N VAL A 209 8.11 -10.66 -3.10
CA VAL A 209 9.36 -11.36 -2.73
C VAL A 209 9.08 -12.45 -1.71
N HIS A 210 8.42 -12.11 -0.59
CA HIS A 210 8.10 -13.08 0.46
C HIS A 210 7.11 -14.16 0.00
N MET A 211 6.13 -13.79 -0.82
CA MET A 211 5.19 -14.75 -1.39
C MET A 211 5.91 -15.79 -2.26
N LEU A 212 6.84 -15.35 -3.11
CA LEU A 212 7.57 -16.20 -4.03
C LEU A 212 8.60 -17.10 -3.34
N GLU A 213 9.25 -16.61 -2.28
CA GLU A 213 10.20 -17.40 -1.49
C GLU A 213 9.55 -18.59 -0.78
N GLN A 214 8.25 -18.47 -0.45
CA GLN A 214 7.52 -19.45 0.36
C GLN A 214 6.48 -20.26 -0.43
N GLU A 215 6.16 -19.88 -1.68
CA GLU A 215 5.20 -20.64 -2.49
C GLU A 215 5.82 -21.92 -3.04
N GLU A 216 5.10 -23.04 -2.95
CA GLU A 216 5.54 -24.32 -3.50
C GLU A 216 4.74 -24.70 -4.76
N ASP A 217 3.48 -24.26 -4.88
CA ASP A 217 2.64 -24.57 -6.04
C ASP A 217 3.22 -23.92 -7.31
N PRO A 218 3.62 -24.71 -8.34
CA PRO A 218 4.27 -24.18 -9.54
C PRO A 218 3.43 -23.14 -10.30
N GLN A 219 2.11 -23.32 -10.35
CA GLN A 219 1.23 -22.40 -11.06
C GLN A 219 1.10 -21.07 -10.30
N VAL A 220 0.94 -21.14 -8.98
CA VAL A 220 0.88 -19.93 -8.13
C VAL A 220 2.24 -19.21 -8.12
N ARG A 221 3.36 -19.94 -8.09
CA ARG A 221 4.71 -19.36 -8.25
C ARG A 221 4.84 -18.57 -9.55
N SER A 222 4.36 -19.12 -10.66
CA SER A 222 4.36 -18.45 -11.96
C SER A 222 3.57 -17.13 -11.95
N ASP A 223 2.41 -17.13 -11.29
CA ASP A 223 1.58 -15.94 -11.12
C ASP A 223 2.30 -14.87 -10.28
N ILE A 224 2.88 -15.26 -9.14
CA ILE A 224 3.64 -14.36 -8.27
C ILE A 224 4.86 -13.79 -9.00
N ARG A 225 5.57 -14.60 -9.81
CA ARG A 225 6.69 -14.12 -10.64
C ARG A 225 6.25 -13.07 -11.64
N THR A 226 5.11 -13.28 -12.29
CA THR A 226 4.52 -12.32 -13.23
C THR A 226 4.21 -10.99 -12.52
N LEU A 227 3.63 -11.05 -11.32
CA LEU A 227 3.35 -9.89 -10.48
C LEU A 227 4.65 -9.17 -10.06
N LEU A 228 5.62 -9.91 -9.56
CA LEU A 228 6.92 -9.40 -9.10
C LEU A 228 7.68 -8.68 -10.21
N ALA A 229 7.78 -9.30 -11.40
CA ALA A 229 8.46 -8.72 -12.55
C ALA A 229 7.79 -7.41 -13.02
N ARG A 230 6.44 -7.39 -13.06
CA ARG A 230 5.67 -6.19 -13.38
C ARG A 230 5.91 -5.07 -12.38
N ASN A 231 5.88 -5.38 -11.09
CA ASN A 231 6.01 -4.38 -10.03
C ASN A 231 7.45 -3.85 -9.91
N ALA A 232 8.46 -4.73 -9.93
CA ALA A 232 9.87 -4.35 -9.86
C ALA A 232 10.26 -3.40 -11.01
N SER A 233 9.87 -3.70 -12.25
CA SER A 233 10.18 -2.84 -13.41
C SER A 233 9.54 -1.45 -13.32
N ARG A 234 8.35 -1.33 -12.74
CA ARG A 234 7.71 -0.02 -12.49
C ARG A 234 8.45 0.77 -11.41
N MET A 235 8.92 0.09 -10.36
CA MET A 235 9.58 0.71 -9.22
C MET A 235 10.98 1.25 -9.52
N GLU A 236 11.69 0.69 -10.51
CA GLU A 236 12.98 1.24 -10.94
C GLU A 236 12.82 2.68 -11.47
N LYS A 237 11.81 2.92 -12.31
CA LYS A 237 11.54 4.26 -12.87
C LYS A 237 11.15 5.29 -11.81
N GLY A 238 10.26 4.91 -10.88
CA GLY A 238 9.81 5.81 -9.82
C GLY A 238 10.92 6.15 -8.82
N PHE A 239 11.79 5.18 -8.53
CA PHE A 239 12.98 5.39 -7.72
C PHE A 239 13.93 6.43 -8.33
N GLU A 240 14.19 6.33 -9.65
CA GLU A 240 15.02 7.30 -10.36
C GLU A 240 14.43 8.71 -10.34
N THR A 241 13.13 8.85 -10.65
CA THR A 241 12.44 10.14 -10.61
C THR A 241 12.54 10.79 -9.23
N LEU A 242 12.26 10.04 -8.17
CA LEU A 242 12.35 10.56 -6.80
C LEU A 242 13.76 11.01 -6.47
N ARG A 243 14.76 10.17 -6.75
CA ARG A 243 16.16 10.47 -6.43
C ARG A 243 16.67 11.73 -7.15
N GLN A 244 16.20 11.98 -8.37
CA GLN A 244 16.64 13.12 -9.17
C GLN A 244 15.93 14.43 -8.80
N HIS A 245 14.67 14.35 -8.38
CA HIS A 245 13.79 15.53 -8.35
C HIS A 245 13.14 15.84 -7.00
N ALA A 246 13.15 14.91 -6.04
CA ALA A 246 12.53 15.15 -4.76
C ALA A 246 13.28 16.24 -3.99
N ARG A 247 12.54 17.27 -3.59
CA ARG A 247 12.96 18.30 -2.64
C ARG A 247 12.28 18.01 -1.31
N THR A 248 13.04 18.08 -0.23
CA THR A 248 12.59 17.64 1.08
C THR A 248 12.93 18.62 2.20
N ASP A 249 12.13 18.57 3.26
CA ASP A 249 12.47 19.17 4.55
C ASP A 249 13.45 18.27 5.34
N ALA A 250 13.67 18.57 6.63
CA ALA A 250 14.56 17.75 7.46
C ALA A 250 14.06 16.31 7.63
N ALA A 251 12.78 16.15 7.99
CA ALA A 251 12.13 14.85 8.13
C ALA A 251 12.21 14.03 6.84
N GLY A 252 11.99 14.68 5.69
CA GLY A 252 12.04 14.05 4.38
C GLY A 252 13.43 13.61 3.94
N ARG A 253 14.50 14.30 4.36
CA ARG A 253 15.87 13.83 4.10
C ARG A 253 16.16 12.51 4.82
N GLU A 254 15.77 12.41 6.09
CA GLU A 254 15.92 11.18 6.89
C GLU A 254 15.05 10.06 6.32
N PHE A 255 13.77 10.34 6.10
CA PHE A 255 12.82 9.38 5.54
C PHE A 255 13.24 8.88 4.15
N LEU A 256 13.50 9.79 3.19
CA LEU A 256 13.84 9.36 1.82
C LEU A 256 15.22 8.67 1.76
N GLY A 257 16.17 9.05 2.61
CA GLY A 257 17.46 8.36 2.72
C GLY A 257 17.28 6.87 3.02
N ALA A 258 16.56 6.53 4.09
CA ALA A 258 16.25 5.14 4.42
C ALA A 258 15.31 4.48 3.43
N PHE A 259 14.35 5.23 2.88
CA PHE A 259 13.44 4.70 1.87
C PHE A 259 14.19 4.26 0.62
N TYR A 260 15.20 5.02 0.18
CA TYR A 260 16.01 4.65 -0.98
C TYR A 260 16.88 3.42 -0.73
N ALA A 261 17.44 3.29 0.47
CA ALA A 261 18.15 2.08 0.88
C ALA A 261 17.21 0.86 0.81
N TRP A 262 16.01 0.98 1.41
CA TRP A 262 15.02 -0.09 1.36
C TRP A 262 14.57 -0.44 -0.06
N CYS A 263 14.28 0.56 -0.92
CA CYS A 263 13.97 0.33 -2.34
C CYS A 263 15.06 -0.50 -3.02
N SER A 264 16.33 -0.15 -2.78
CA SER A 264 17.48 -0.83 -3.39
C SER A 264 17.56 -2.29 -2.95
N ASP A 265 17.35 -2.56 -1.67
CA ASP A 265 17.33 -3.91 -1.09
C ASP A 265 16.20 -4.76 -1.70
N VAL A 266 14.98 -4.22 -1.76
CA VAL A 266 13.81 -4.92 -2.33
C VAL A 266 14.06 -5.25 -3.79
N LEU A 267 14.48 -4.27 -4.60
CA LEU A 267 14.72 -4.46 -6.02
C LEU A 267 15.86 -5.45 -6.29
N ALA A 268 16.90 -5.47 -5.45
CA ALA A 268 17.96 -6.46 -5.54
C ALA A 268 17.46 -7.88 -5.24
N ALA A 269 16.63 -8.06 -4.20
CA ALA A 269 15.99 -9.34 -3.89
C ALA A 269 15.08 -9.81 -5.03
N SER A 270 14.28 -8.91 -5.60
CA SER A 270 13.42 -9.20 -6.76
C SER A 270 14.22 -9.71 -7.96
N ARG A 271 15.31 -9.02 -8.33
CA ARG A 271 16.17 -9.44 -9.45
C ARG A 271 16.78 -10.82 -9.20
N LYS A 272 17.25 -11.09 -7.99
CA LYS A 272 17.81 -12.40 -7.61
C LYS A 272 16.77 -13.50 -7.82
N LEU A 273 15.56 -13.34 -7.30
CA LEU A 273 14.50 -14.35 -7.42
C LEU A 273 14.05 -14.55 -8.87
N LEU A 274 13.98 -13.49 -9.67
CA LEU A 274 13.59 -13.58 -11.07
C LEU A 274 14.66 -14.31 -11.92
N ALA A 275 15.94 -14.26 -11.55
CA ALA A 275 17.04 -14.90 -12.29
C ALA A 275 17.15 -16.44 -12.10
N THR A 276 16.73 -16.99 -10.95
CA THR A 276 17.01 -18.39 -10.54
C THR A 276 16.33 -19.49 -11.39
N GLU A 277 15.51 -19.15 -12.38
CA GLU A 277 14.76 -20.14 -13.19
C GLU A 277 15.32 -20.29 -14.63
N HIS A 278 16.35 -19.51 -14.97
CA HIS A 278 17.12 -19.70 -16.21
C HIS A 278 18.33 -20.66 -16.02
N ALA A 279 18.47 -21.28 -14.85
CA ALA A 279 19.53 -22.21 -14.49
C ALA A 279 18.94 -23.57 -14.12
#